data_AF-A0A9P6D5K9-F1
#
_entry.id   AF-A0A9P6D5K9-F1
#
_cell.length_a   1.000
_cell.length_b   1.000
_cell.length_c   1.000
_cell.angle_alpha   90.00
_cell.angle_beta   90.00
_cell.angle_gamma   90.00
#
_symmetry.space_group_name_H-M   'P 1'
#
loop_
_entity.id
_entity.type
_entity.pdbx_description
1 polymer ?
#
loop_
_entity_poly.entity_id
_entity_poly.type
_entity_poly.pdbx_seq_one_letter_code
_entity_poly.pdbx_strand_id
1 'polypeptide(L)'
;MAFRQRIAEVVGLIRGSRTLKWVPIPPVRPDAPSAVTVIYEKSPPLWAKWAHVIVALDVMMVTSIIEYTWNISGASHPSKPVPQDQSQPAEQCVEAETVPQHLAEHLQLQPVWKKTIFSGMFVLSGAMFGAAILASRSRVLRALTFSRGGTGAKRPGTLYLQTASHTKGFGIALPVEKCSIISGQAPSRLLIKVTGMGVWQLDLNEATINGKKPAKGQIDRIGMLRTWNSIGGRVAPLVAKSN
;
A
#
# COMPACT_ATOMS: atom_id res chain seq x y z
N MET A 1 8.36 -21.75 -12.84
CA MET A 1 7.84 -22.15 -11.50
C MET A 1 7.79 -21.00 -10.48
N ALA A 2 8.75 -20.07 -10.46
CA ALA A 2 8.82 -18.97 -9.47
C ALA A 2 7.54 -18.10 -9.33
N PHE A 3 6.79 -17.86 -10.41
CA PHE A 3 5.58 -17.04 -10.38
C PHE A 3 4.44 -17.66 -9.55
N ARG A 4 4.19 -18.97 -9.71
CA ARG A 4 3.17 -19.68 -8.93
C ARG A 4 3.49 -19.68 -7.44
N GLN A 5 4.77 -19.82 -7.10
CA GLN A 5 5.23 -19.77 -5.71
C GLN A 5 5.03 -18.38 -5.09
N ARG A 6 5.34 -17.30 -5.83
CA ARG A 6 5.05 -15.94 -5.39
C ARG A 6 3.56 -15.69 -5.21
N ILE A 7 2.69 -16.20 -6.10
CA ILE A 7 1.23 -16.10 -5.93
C ILE A 7 0.80 -16.85 -4.66
N ALA A 8 1.27 -18.08 -4.45
CA ALA A 8 0.91 -18.87 -3.27
C ALA A 8 1.34 -18.17 -1.97
N GLU A 9 2.53 -17.57 -1.95
CA GLU A 9 3.00 -16.75 -0.83
C GLU A 9 2.10 -15.52 -0.62
N VAL A 10 1.77 -14.78 -1.67
CA VAL A 10 0.88 -13.62 -1.58
C VAL A 10 -0.50 -14.01 -1.07
N VAL A 11 -1.08 -15.10 -1.60
CA VAL A 11 -2.39 -15.61 -1.14
C VAL A 11 -2.32 -16.05 0.32
N GLY A 12 -1.25 -16.73 0.73
CA GLY A 12 -1.01 -17.10 2.13
C GLY A 12 -0.91 -15.89 3.05
N LEU A 13 -0.20 -14.84 2.62
CA LEU A 13 -0.09 -13.57 3.35
C LEU A 13 -1.45 -12.87 3.47
N ILE A 14 -2.26 -12.86 2.41
CA ILE A 14 -3.61 -12.28 2.42
C ILE A 14 -4.51 -13.05 3.38
N ARG A 15 -4.47 -14.39 3.33
CA ARG A 15 -5.31 -15.25 4.18
C ARG A 15 -4.93 -15.10 5.66
N GLY A 16 -3.64 -15.08 5.98
CA GLY A 16 -3.14 -14.85 7.34
C GLY A 16 -3.43 -13.45 7.87
N SER A 17 -3.55 -12.44 7.00
CA SER A 17 -3.88 -11.07 7.43
C SER A 17 -5.33 -10.89 7.86
N ARG A 18 -6.27 -11.70 7.35
CA ARG A 18 -7.71 -11.56 7.65
C ARG A 18 -8.09 -11.99 9.07
N THR A 19 -7.22 -12.73 9.76
CA THR A 19 -7.48 -13.27 11.11
C THR A 19 -6.85 -12.43 12.23
N LEU A 20 -6.17 -11.33 11.90
CA LEU A 20 -5.46 -10.55 12.90
C LEU A 20 -6.43 -9.62 13.63
N LYS A 21 -6.86 -10.06 14.81
CA LYS A 21 -7.67 -9.26 15.71
C LYS A 21 -6.87 -8.06 16.19
N TRP A 22 -7.40 -6.87 15.94
CA TRP A 22 -6.86 -5.65 16.54
C TRP A 22 -7.15 -5.68 18.04
N VAL A 23 -6.11 -5.49 18.82
CA VAL A 23 -6.19 -5.49 20.29
C VAL A 23 -5.71 -4.15 20.83
N PRO A 24 -6.32 -3.66 21.91
CA PRO A 24 -5.80 -2.48 22.60
C PRO A 24 -4.42 -2.80 23.16
N ILE A 25 -3.48 -1.89 22.94
CA ILE A 25 -2.12 -1.97 23.47
C ILE A 25 -2.19 -1.49 24.93
N PRO A 26 -1.67 -2.27 25.89
CA PRO A 26 -1.61 -1.84 27.28
C PRO A 26 -0.91 -0.47 27.41
N PRO A 27 -1.47 0.48 28.18
CA PRO A 27 -0.83 1.78 28.35
C PRO A 27 0.48 1.63 29.12
N VAL A 28 1.50 2.37 28.69
CA VAL A 28 2.77 2.47 29.41
C VAL A 28 2.51 3.34 30.64
N ARG A 29 2.59 2.75 31.83
CA ARG A 29 2.48 3.50 33.09
C ARG A 29 3.88 3.91 33.55
N PRO A 30 4.14 5.21 33.79
CA PRO A 30 5.44 5.66 34.27
C PRO A 30 5.76 5.20 35.70
N ASP A 31 4.72 4.99 36.51
CA ASP A 31 4.87 4.83 37.97
C ASP A 31 4.99 3.38 38.44
N ALA A 32 4.80 2.42 37.53
CA ALA A 32 4.98 1.01 37.83
C ALA A 32 6.25 0.51 37.11
N PRO A 33 7.02 -0.44 37.67
CA PRO A 33 8.05 -1.18 36.92
C PRO A 33 7.32 -1.89 35.77
N SER A 34 7.19 -1.18 34.66
CA SER A 34 6.12 -1.46 33.72
C SER A 34 6.48 -2.72 32.98
N ALA A 35 5.64 -3.75 33.14
CA ALA A 35 5.73 -4.94 32.32
C ALA A 35 5.72 -4.61 30.82
N VAL A 36 5.26 -3.41 30.45
CA VAL A 36 5.11 -2.91 29.10
C VAL A 36 6.22 -1.89 28.79
N THR A 37 6.95 -2.09 27.70
CA THR A 37 8.03 -1.20 27.24
C THR A 37 7.89 -0.93 25.75
N VAL A 38 8.03 0.33 25.34
CA VAL A 38 8.06 0.71 23.92
C VAL A 38 9.48 0.55 23.41
N ILE A 39 9.68 -0.42 22.53
CA ILE A 39 10.98 -0.77 21.97
C ILE A 39 11.33 0.15 20.81
N TYR A 40 10.35 0.44 19.97
CA TYR A 40 10.51 1.22 18.76
C TYR A 40 9.29 2.09 18.55
N GLU A 41 9.51 3.35 18.19
CA GLU A 41 8.47 4.26 17.75
C GLU A 41 8.99 5.15 16.62
N LYS A 42 8.19 5.31 15.57
CA LYS A 42 8.48 6.17 14.44
C LYS A 42 7.20 6.76 13.87
N SER A 43 7.26 8.03 13.47
CA SER A 43 6.16 8.65 12.70
C SER A 43 6.08 7.98 11.31
N PRO A 44 4.89 7.56 10.85
CA PRO A 44 4.78 6.96 9.53
C PRO A 44 5.21 7.98 8.45
N PRO A 45 5.77 7.51 7.33
CA PRO A 45 6.17 8.39 6.23
C PRO A 45 4.94 9.14 5.68
N LEU A 46 5.15 10.32 5.11
CA LEU A 46 4.06 11.20 4.66
C LEU A 46 3.09 10.48 3.72
N TRP A 47 3.59 9.76 2.71
CA TRP A 47 2.74 9.01 1.78
C TRP A 47 1.80 8.02 2.50
N ALA A 48 2.25 7.39 3.60
CA ALA A 48 1.45 6.42 4.34
C ALA A 48 0.36 7.10 5.20
N LYS A 49 0.59 8.34 5.62
CA LYS A 49 -0.45 9.18 6.25
C LYS A 49 -1.52 9.58 5.24
N TRP A 50 -1.08 9.94 4.02
CA TRP A 50 -1.95 10.40 2.93
C TRP A 50 -2.51 9.27 2.05
N ALA A 51 -2.28 8.00 2.39
CA ALA A 51 -2.63 6.87 1.53
C ALA A 51 -4.10 6.86 1.09
N HIS A 52 -5.05 7.17 1.98
CA HIS A 52 -6.46 7.23 1.61
C HIS A 52 -6.78 8.37 0.65
N VAL A 53 -6.10 9.51 0.79
CA VAL A 53 -6.24 10.65 -0.14
C VAL A 53 -5.68 10.29 -1.50
N ILE A 54 -4.52 9.63 -1.55
CA ILE A 54 -3.94 9.14 -2.82
C ILE A 54 -4.89 8.14 -3.50
N VAL A 55 -5.49 7.22 -2.74
CA VAL A 55 -6.49 6.27 -3.27
C VAL A 55 -7.75 7.00 -3.75
N ALA A 56 -8.22 8.03 -3.04
CA ALA A 56 -9.36 8.83 -3.49
C ALA A 56 -9.06 9.58 -4.79
N LEU A 57 -7.85 10.16 -4.93
CA LEU A 57 -7.41 10.81 -6.16
C LEU A 57 -7.29 9.83 -7.33
N ASP A 58 -6.81 8.61 -7.08
CA ASP A 58 -6.78 7.53 -8.08
C ASP A 58 -8.19 7.18 -8.57
N VAL A 59 -9.15 7.03 -7.65
CA VAL A 59 -10.56 6.80 -8.01
C VAL A 59 -11.12 7.96 -8.83
N MET A 60 -10.90 9.21 -8.42
CA MET A 60 -11.36 10.39 -9.19
C MET A 60 -10.76 10.44 -10.60
N MET A 61 -9.46 10.14 -10.73
CA MET A 61 -8.77 10.11 -12.01
C MET A 61 -9.32 9.01 -12.91
N VAL A 62 -9.49 7.79 -12.38
CA VAL A 62 -10.06 6.65 -13.12
C VAL A 62 -11.49 6.97 -13.57
N THR A 63 -12.33 7.53 -12.70
CA THR A 63 -13.68 7.97 -13.07
C THR A 63 -13.65 9.01 -14.19
N SER A 64 -12.76 10.00 -14.12
CA SER A 64 -12.64 11.04 -15.16
C SER A 64 -12.19 10.45 -16.50
N ILE A 65 -11.26 9.49 -16.51
CA ILE A 65 -10.81 8.80 -17.72
C ILE A 65 -11.95 7.98 -18.33
N ILE A 66 -12.76 7.32 -17.50
CA ILE A 66 -13.92 6.56 -17.94
C ILE A 66 -14.92 7.52 -18.59
N GLU A 67 -15.30 8.59 -17.89
CA GLU A 67 -16.22 9.59 -18.43
C GLU A 67 -15.72 10.18 -19.76
N TYR A 68 -14.43 10.53 -19.83
CA TYR A 68 -13.79 10.99 -21.06
C TYR A 68 -13.89 9.94 -22.19
N THR A 69 -13.63 8.67 -21.89
CA THR A 69 -13.73 7.56 -22.86
C THR A 69 -15.16 7.42 -23.40
N TRP A 70 -16.17 7.62 -22.55
CA TRP A 70 -17.56 7.51 -22.98
C TRP A 70 -18.00 8.73 -23.80
N ASN A 71 -17.61 9.94 -23.38
CA ASN A 71 -18.03 11.21 -23.97
C ASN A 71 -17.26 11.58 -25.25
N ILE A 72 -15.93 11.50 -25.26
CA ILE A 72 -15.09 11.98 -26.38
C ILE A 72 -14.86 10.93 -27.46
N SER A 73 -14.92 9.63 -27.16
CA SER A 73 -14.87 8.61 -28.22
C SER A 73 -16.17 8.52 -29.04
N GLY A 74 -17.10 9.47 -28.87
CA GLY A 74 -18.15 9.79 -29.83
C GLY A 74 -17.75 10.85 -30.86
N ALA A 75 -16.66 11.60 -30.65
CA ALA A 75 -16.16 12.57 -31.62
C ALA A 75 -15.41 11.85 -32.75
N SER A 76 -16.06 11.83 -33.91
CA SER A 76 -15.71 11.20 -35.17
C SER A 76 -14.23 11.33 -35.54
N HIS A 77 -13.60 10.22 -35.95
CA HIS A 77 -12.54 10.34 -36.94
C HIS A 77 -13.20 10.77 -38.25
N PRO A 78 -12.72 11.84 -38.93
CA PRO A 78 -13.17 12.11 -40.28
C PRO A 78 -12.87 10.85 -41.12
N SER A 79 -13.93 10.20 -41.57
CA SER A 79 -13.81 9.12 -42.54
C SER A 79 -12.96 9.65 -43.70
N LYS A 80 -11.97 8.88 -44.16
CA LYS A 80 -11.10 9.26 -45.28
C LYS A 80 -11.96 9.94 -46.35
N PRO A 81 -11.60 11.14 -46.83
CA PRO A 81 -12.40 11.83 -47.82
C PRO A 81 -12.62 10.87 -48.98
N VAL A 82 -13.88 10.47 -49.18
CA VAL A 82 -14.28 9.79 -50.42
C VAL A 82 -13.91 10.78 -51.52
N PRO A 83 -13.14 10.38 -52.56
CA PRO A 83 -12.86 11.26 -53.69
C PRO A 83 -14.19 11.75 -54.23
N GLN A 84 -14.51 13.03 -54.00
CA GLN A 84 -15.63 13.69 -54.65
C GLN A 84 -15.28 13.78 -56.12
N ASP A 85 -15.89 12.93 -56.94
CA ASP A 85 -15.94 13.15 -58.38
C ASP A 85 -16.63 14.50 -58.60
N GLN A 86 -15.82 15.47 -59.01
CA GLN A 86 -16.23 16.84 -59.31
C GLN A 86 -17.21 16.82 -60.49
N SER A 87 -18.49 17.08 -60.24
CA SER A 87 -19.42 17.63 -61.23
C SER A 87 -20.73 18.05 -60.56
N GLN A 88 -20.84 19.30 -60.08
CA GLN A 88 -21.95 20.21 -60.43
C GLN A 88 -21.81 21.61 -59.79
N PRO A 89 -22.31 22.68 -60.46
CA PRO A 89 -22.02 24.07 -60.12
C PRO A 89 -23.07 24.73 -59.21
N ALA A 90 -22.58 25.79 -58.58
CA ALA A 90 -23.19 26.78 -57.69
C ALA A 90 -24.67 27.14 -57.90
N GLU A 91 -25.41 27.19 -56.79
CA GLU A 91 -26.05 28.43 -56.27
C GLU A 91 -26.83 28.12 -54.99
N GLN A 92 -26.51 28.80 -53.89
CA GLN A 92 -27.43 29.61 -53.07
C GLN A 92 -26.92 29.83 -51.64
N CYS A 93 -26.79 31.11 -51.30
CA CYS A 93 -26.67 31.66 -49.96
C CYS A 93 -28.03 31.58 -49.25
N VAL A 94 -28.11 30.94 -48.07
CA VAL A 94 -28.94 31.43 -46.96
C VAL A 94 -28.29 31.06 -45.62
N GLU A 95 -28.24 32.09 -44.80
CA GLU A 95 -27.84 32.26 -43.42
C GLU A 95 -28.74 31.48 -42.45
N ALA A 96 -28.17 30.52 -41.72
CA ALA A 96 -28.61 30.06 -40.40
C ALA A 96 -27.49 29.21 -39.82
N GLU A 97 -27.11 29.48 -38.57
CA GLU A 97 -26.13 28.76 -37.75
C GLU A 97 -26.63 27.35 -37.39
N THR A 98 -27.01 26.60 -38.42
CA THR A 98 -27.43 25.21 -38.37
C THR A 98 -26.14 24.42 -38.46
N VAL A 99 -25.77 23.78 -37.35
CA VAL A 99 -24.66 22.81 -37.31
C VAL A 99 -24.83 21.90 -38.54
N PRO A 100 -23.82 21.83 -39.44
CA PRO A 100 -24.04 21.24 -40.75
C PRO A 100 -24.48 19.78 -40.65
N GLN A 101 -25.64 19.43 -41.22
CA GLN A 101 -26.17 18.05 -41.20
C GLN A 101 -25.20 17.03 -41.81
N HIS A 102 -24.31 17.46 -42.71
CA HIS A 102 -23.27 16.61 -43.29
C HIS A 102 -22.20 16.14 -42.29
N LEU A 103 -22.03 16.82 -41.15
CA LEU A 103 -21.17 16.37 -40.06
C LEU A 103 -21.81 15.24 -39.25
N ALA A 104 -23.15 15.15 -39.24
CA ALA A 104 -23.89 14.14 -38.50
C ALA A 104 -23.81 12.75 -39.16
N GLU A 105 -23.79 12.67 -40.51
CA GLU A 105 -23.79 11.39 -41.24
C GLU A 105 -22.45 10.63 -41.20
N HIS A 106 -21.34 11.31 -40.90
CA HIS A 106 -20.02 10.66 -40.85
C HIS A 106 -19.56 10.26 -39.43
N LEU A 107 -20.45 10.35 -38.44
CA LEU A 107 -20.22 9.84 -37.09
C LEU A 107 -20.38 8.32 -37.04
N GLN A 108 -19.36 7.59 -37.45
CA GLN A 108 -19.30 6.15 -37.18
C GLN A 108 -19.14 5.92 -35.67
N LEU A 109 -20.24 5.53 -35.02
CA LEU A 109 -20.26 5.12 -33.63
C LEU A 109 -19.27 3.97 -33.41
N GLN A 110 -18.25 4.19 -32.58
CA GLN A 110 -17.41 3.08 -32.14
C GLN A 110 -18.25 2.04 -31.40
N PRO A 111 -17.98 0.74 -31.60
CA PRO A 111 -18.77 -0.30 -30.96
C PRO A 111 -18.60 -0.24 -29.44
N VAL A 112 -19.73 -0.26 -28.72
CA VAL A 112 -19.84 -0.09 -27.26
C VAL A 112 -18.91 -1.04 -26.50
N TRP A 113 -18.72 -2.28 -26.98
CA TRP A 113 -17.86 -3.26 -26.33
C TRP A 113 -16.39 -2.80 -26.20
N LYS A 114 -15.86 -2.05 -27.18
CA LYS A 114 -14.49 -1.51 -27.11
C LYS A 114 -14.36 -0.51 -25.96
N LYS A 115 -15.34 0.37 -25.80
CA LYS A 115 -15.40 1.35 -24.71
C LYS A 115 -15.49 0.66 -23.35
N THR A 116 -16.32 -0.38 -23.25
CA THR A 116 -16.48 -1.18 -22.02
C THR A 116 -15.19 -1.88 -21.63
N ILE A 117 -14.50 -2.56 -22.57
CA ILE A 117 -13.23 -3.25 -22.28
C ILE A 117 -12.17 -2.24 -21.84
N PHE A 118 -12.01 -1.14 -22.58
CA PHE A 118 -11.03 -0.11 -22.26
C PHE A 118 -11.27 0.49 -20.88
N SER A 119 -12.52 0.90 -20.57
CA SER A 119 -12.91 1.40 -19.25
C SER A 119 -12.66 0.36 -18.15
N GLY A 120 -12.99 -0.90 -18.40
CA GLY A 120 -12.77 -2.00 -17.47
C GLY A 120 -11.30 -2.20 -17.10
N MET A 121 -10.38 -2.00 -18.05
CA MET A 121 -8.94 -2.06 -17.79
C MET A 121 -8.47 -0.96 -16.82
N PHE A 122 -8.98 0.28 -16.95
CA PHE A 122 -8.65 1.36 -16.00
C PHE A 122 -9.19 1.11 -14.61
N VAL A 123 -10.45 0.65 -14.50
CA VAL A 123 -11.04 0.28 -13.20
C VAL A 123 -10.19 -0.79 -12.52
N LEU A 124 -9.83 -1.85 -13.25
CA LEU A 124 -9.00 -2.92 -12.72
C LEU A 124 -7.61 -2.41 -12.31
N SER A 125 -7.00 -1.55 -13.13
CA SER A 125 -5.69 -0.97 -12.85
C SER A 125 -5.71 -0.09 -11.58
N GLY A 126 -6.67 0.83 -11.46
CA GLY A 126 -6.84 1.67 -10.26
C GLY A 126 -7.13 0.85 -9.01
N ALA A 127 -8.03 -0.14 -9.11
CA ALA A 127 -8.31 -1.05 -7.99
C ALA A 127 -7.05 -1.80 -7.52
N MET A 128 -6.23 -2.30 -8.45
CA MET A 128 -4.96 -2.95 -8.14
C MET A 128 -3.96 -1.97 -7.51
N PHE A 129 -3.85 -0.75 -8.05
CA PHE A 129 -2.96 0.29 -7.53
C PHE A 129 -3.35 0.71 -6.11
N GLY A 130 -4.62 1.00 -5.87
CA GLY A 130 -5.15 1.33 -4.55
C GLY A 130 -4.96 0.19 -3.54
N ALA A 131 -5.22 -1.06 -3.95
CA ALA A 131 -4.96 -2.23 -3.11
C ALA A 131 -3.47 -2.36 -2.76
N ALA A 132 -2.57 -2.12 -3.71
CA ALA A 132 -1.13 -2.17 -3.49
C ALA A 132 -0.66 -1.09 -2.50
N ILE A 133 -1.17 0.14 -2.59
CA ILE A 133 -0.86 1.23 -1.64
C ILE A 133 -1.31 0.84 -0.22
N LEU A 134 -2.55 0.37 -0.08
CA LEU A 134 -3.11 -0.01 1.23
C LEU A 134 -2.37 -1.21 1.83
N ALA A 135 -2.01 -2.20 1.00
CA ALA A 135 -1.20 -3.34 1.42
C ALA A 135 0.22 -2.92 1.84
N SER A 136 0.84 -1.98 1.12
CA SER A 136 2.14 -1.42 1.50
C SER A 136 2.06 -0.67 2.83
N ARG A 137 1.02 0.14 3.03
CA ARG A 137 0.77 0.89 4.28
C ARG A 137 0.65 -0.03 5.51
N SER A 138 0.01 -1.19 5.38
CA SER A 138 -0.14 -2.14 6.49
C SER A 138 1.19 -2.82 6.89
N ARG A 139 2.22 -2.74 6.06
CA ARG A 139 3.56 -3.30 6.31
C ARG A 139 4.53 -2.33 6.96
N VAL A 140 4.21 -1.03 7.00
CA VAL A 140 5.06 0.00 7.62
C VAL A 140 4.81 0.04 9.13
N LEU A 141 5.83 -0.26 9.93
CA LEU A 141 5.72 -0.20 11.39
C LEU A 141 5.84 1.23 11.92
N ARG A 142 4.87 1.56 12.79
CA ARG A 142 4.81 2.79 13.56
C ARG A 142 5.39 2.59 14.96
N ALA A 143 4.97 1.54 15.66
CA ALA A 143 5.45 1.27 17.01
C ALA A 143 5.54 -0.22 17.30
N LEU A 144 6.47 -0.59 18.18
CA LEU A 144 6.60 -1.90 18.78
C LEU A 144 6.58 -1.75 20.28
N THR A 145 5.61 -2.39 20.91
CA THR A 145 5.49 -2.42 22.36
C THR A 145 5.62 -3.85 22.82
N PHE A 146 6.50 -4.11 23.78
CA PHE A 146 6.67 -5.42 24.38
C PHE A 146 6.04 -5.43 25.76
N SER A 147 5.25 -6.47 26.05
CA SER A 147 4.78 -6.78 27.39
C SER A 147 5.45 -8.05 27.88
N ARG A 148 6.21 -7.96 28.96
CA ARG A 148 6.75 -9.10 29.67
C ARG A 148 5.61 -9.94 30.24
N GLY A 149 5.71 -11.25 30.14
CA GLY A 149 4.83 -12.16 30.87
C GLY A 149 4.96 -11.93 32.37
N GLY A 150 3.88 -12.11 33.14
CA GLY A 150 3.89 -11.90 34.59
C GLY A 150 5.01 -12.69 35.28
N THR A 151 5.58 -12.12 36.34
CA THR A 151 6.80 -12.57 37.05
C THR A 151 6.75 -13.99 37.62
N GLY A 152 5.60 -14.66 37.63
CA GLY A 152 5.43 -16.02 38.13
C GLY A 152 5.11 -17.10 37.09
N ALA A 153 4.89 -16.74 35.81
CA ALA A 153 4.54 -17.71 34.78
C ALA A 153 5.60 -17.76 33.69
N LYS A 154 6.01 -18.96 33.27
CA LYS A 154 6.84 -19.24 32.08
C LYS A 154 6.19 -18.78 30.75
N ARG A 155 5.29 -17.79 30.78
CA ARG A 155 4.58 -17.30 29.61
C ARG A 155 5.55 -16.47 28.77
N PRO A 156 5.66 -16.77 27.46
CA PRO A 156 6.46 -15.96 26.56
C PRO A 156 5.93 -14.52 26.55
N GLY A 157 6.82 -13.55 26.43
CA GLY A 157 6.42 -12.15 26.30
C GLY A 157 5.58 -11.91 25.04
N THR A 158 4.72 -10.89 25.09
CA THR A 158 3.85 -10.51 23.99
C THR A 158 4.37 -9.24 23.34
N LEU A 159 4.59 -9.29 22.03
CA LEU A 159 4.92 -8.15 21.19
C LEU A 159 3.65 -7.60 20.55
N TYR A 160 3.39 -6.32 20.72
CA TYR A 160 2.32 -5.57 20.08
C TYR A 160 2.89 -4.79 18.90
N LEU A 161 2.47 -5.15 17.69
CA LEU A 161 2.84 -4.47 16.45
C LEU A 161 1.81 -3.42 16.08
N GLN A 162 2.24 -2.16 16.02
CA GLN A 162 1.44 -1.07 15.51
C GLN A 162 1.97 -0.63 14.15
N THR A 163 1.14 -0.69 13.12
CA THR A 163 1.48 -0.29 11.75
C THR A 163 0.86 1.08 11.44
N ALA A 164 1.19 1.64 10.27
CA ALA A 164 0.57 2.88 9.80
C ALA A 164 -0.94 2.74 9.53
N SER A 165 -1.47 1.52 9.40
CA SER A 165 -2.90 1.27 9.21
C SER A 165 -3.71 1.27 10.52
N HIS A 166 -3.06 1.08 11.67
CA HIS A 166 -3.75 1.05 12.97
C HIS A 166 -4.05 2.46 13.50
N THR A 167 -5.15 2.56 14.24
CA THR A 167 -5.44 3.72 15.10
C THR A 167 -4.45 3.76 16.28
N LYS A 168 -4.29 4.93 16.91
CA LYS A 168 -3.37 5.08 18.07
C LYS A 168 -3.85 4.21 19.23
N GLY A 169 -2.96 3.43 19.84
CA GLY A 169 -3.30 2.54 20.96
C GLY A 169 -3.84 1.17 20.57
N PHE A 170 -3.93 0.85 19.28
CA PHE A 170 -4.33 -0.48 18.80
C PHE A 170 -3.21 -1.13 17.99
N GLY A 171 -3.13 -2.46 18.05
CA GLY A 171 -2.13 -3.22 17.31
C GLY A 171 -2.46 -4.70 17.22
N ILE A 172 -1.47 -5.47 16.79
CA ILE A 172 -1.56 -6.93 16.70
C ILE A 172 -0.69 -7.51 17.80
N ALA A 173 -1.27 -8.30 18.70
CA ALA A 173 -0.51 -9.04 19.72
C ALA A 173 0.04 -10.34 19.15
N LEU A 174 1.35 -10.52 19.27
CA LEU A 174 2.06 -11.70 18.84
C LEU A 174 2.97 -12.22 19.95
N PRO A 175 3.12 -13.54 20.11
CA PRO A 175 4.12 -14.07 21.01
C PRO A 175 5.52 -13.80 20.45
N VAL A 176 6.43 -13.32 21.30
CA VAL A 176 7.79 -12.92 20.90
C VAL A 176 8.57 -14.07 20.25
N GLU A 177 8.30 -15.31 20.67
CA GLU A 177 8.93 -16.53 20.15
C GLU A 177 8.63 -16.81 18.66
N LYS A 178 7.51 -16.29 18.13
CA LYS A 178 7.15 -16.39 16.71
C LYS A 178 7.69 -15.24 15.89
N CYS A 179 8.36 -14.28 16.53
CA CYS A 179 8.90 -13.09 15.89
C CYS A 179 10.42 -13.24 15.76
N SER A 180 10.93 -12.89 14.58
CA SER A 180 12.36 -12.81 14.31
C SER A 180 12.67 -11.51 13.59
N ILE A 181 13.84 -10.95 13.84
CA ILE A 181 14.33 -9.77 13.12
C ILE A 181 15.33 -10.21 12.06
N ILE A 182 15.19 -9.64 10.87
CA ILE A 182 16.03 -9.87 9.70
C ILE A 182 16.60 -8.54 9.26
N SER A 183 17.85 -8.57 8.83
CA SER A 183 18.51 -7.44 8.18
C SER A 183 17.84 -7.12 6.83
N GLY A 184 17.43 -5.88 6.64
CA GLY A 184 16.98 -5.40 5.33
C GLY A 184 18.15 -5.14 4.38
N GLN A 185 17.83 -4.76 3.14
CA GLN A 185 18.83 -4.42 2.11
C GLN A 185 19.65 -3.16 2.45
N ALA A 186 19.03 -2.20 3.15
CA ALA A 186 19.66 -0.96 3.58
C ALA A 186 20.04 -1.03 5.08
N PRO A 187 21.11 -0.35 5.52
CA PRO A 187 21.53 -0.35 6.92
C PRO A 187 20.49 0.28 7.86
N SER A 188 19.68 1.21 7.35
CA SER A 188 18.56 1.82 8.08
C SER A 188 17.32 0.92 8.15
N ARG A 189 17.29 -0.22 7.47
CA ARG A 189 16.10 -1.05 7.36
C ARG A 189 16.30 -2.39 8.05
N LEU A 190 15.42 -2.68 8.99
CA LEU A 190 15.22 -4.00 9.56
C LEU A 190 13.85 -4.51 9.14
N LEU A 191 13.69 -5.83 9.21
CA LEU A 191 12.47 -6.51 8.85
C LEU A 191 12.06 -7.41 10.02
N ILE A 192 10.82 -7.32 10.47
CA ILE A 192 10.27 -8.26 11.46
C ILE A 192 9.53 -9.35 10.72
N LYS A 193 10.08 -10.56 10.74
CA LYS A 193 9.42 -11.75 10.20
C LYS A 193 8.66 -12.44 11.32
N VAL A 194 7.37 -12.61 11.11
CA VAL A 194 6.48 -13.40 11.96
C VAL A 194 6.16 -14.70 11.26
N THR A 195 6.44 -15.81 11.92
CA THR A 195 6.17 -17.16 11.39
C THR A 195 4.69 -17.30 11.02
N GLY A 196 4.42 -17.64 9.76
CA GLY A 196 3.07 -17.84 9.22
C GLY A 196 2.29 -16.57 8.87
N MET A 197 2.83 -15.36 9.14
CA MET A 197 2.09 -14.11 8.91
C MET A 197 2.82 -13.11 7.99
N GLY A 198 4.13 -13.29 7.79
CA GLY A 198 4.92 -12.55 6.83
C GLY A 198 5.93 -11.60 7.46
N VAL A 199 6.22 -10.51 6.77
CA VAL A 199 7.33 -9.61 7.10
C VAL A 199 6.84 -8.17 7.21
N TRP A 200 7.25 -7.44 8.24
CA TRP A 200 6.98 -6.01 8.42
C TRP A 200 8.26 -5.21 8.32
N GLN A 201 8.15 -4.00 7.79
CA GLN A 201 9.29 -3.12 7.59
C GLN A 201 9.47 -2.23 8.81
N LEU A 202 10.67 -2.24 9.35
CA LEU A 202 11.11 -1.39 10.45
C LEU A 202 12.19 -0.46 9.92
N ASP A 203 11.89 0.83 9.86
CA ASP A 203 12.81 1.85 9.35
C ASP A 203 13.40 2.63 10.53
N LEU A 204 14.72 2.54 10.68
CA LEU A 204 15.46 3.10 11.80
C LEU A 204 15.74 4.60 11.65
N ASN A 205 15.52 5.18 10.47
CA ASN A 205 15.75 6.60 10.24
C ASN A 205 14.83 7.42 11.14
N GLU A 206 15.39 8.26 12.02
CA GLU A 206 14.65 9.11 12.98
C GLU A 206 13.73 8.34 13.95
N ALA A 207 13.91 7.03 14.07
CA ALA A 207 13.12 6.21 15.00
C ALA A 207 13.62 6.40 16.44
N THR A 208 12.68 6.42 17.38
CA THR A 208 12.97 6.37 18.81
C THR A 208 13.09 4.92 19.23
N ILE A 209 14.23 4.52 19.81
CA ILE A 209 14.49 3.15 20.28
C ILE A 209 14.65 3.18 21.80
N ASN A 210 13.84 2.42 22.53
CA ASN A 210 13.75 2.48 24.01
C ASN A 210 13.64 3.91 24.56
N GLY A 211 12.80 4.73 23.95
CA GLY A 211 12.63 6.13 24.36
C GLY A 211 13.79 7.07 24.01
N LYS A 212 14.87 6.57 23.39
CA LYS A 212 16.01 7.39 22.96
C LYS A 212 15.95 7.65 21.48
N LYS A 213 15.98 8.92 21.07
CA LYS A 213 16.08 9.32 19.67
C LYS A 213 17.56 9.45 19.30
N PRO A 214 18.04 8.78 18.23
CA PRO A 214 19.42 8.92 17.78
C PRO A 214 19.67 10.35 17.26
N ALA A 215 20.93 10.78 17.24
CA ALA A 215 21.31 12.05 16.64
C ALA A 215 20.92 12.07 15.14
N LYS A 216 20.69 13.27 14.59
CA LYS A 216 20.27 13.43 13.19
C LYS A 216 21.30 12.76 12.25
N GLY A 217 20.84 11.85 11.41
CA GLY A 217 21.69 11.09 10.48
C GLY A 217 22.34 9.84 11.06
N GLN A 218 22.28 9.61 12.38
CA GLN A 218 22.74 8.36 12.98
C GLN A 218 21.65 7.28 12.93
N ILE A 219 22.07 6.05 12.67
CA ILE A 219 21.21 4.86 12.59
C ILE A 219 21.57 3.94 13.76
N ASP A 220 20.71 3.85 14.78
CA ASP A 220 20.96 2.98 15.94
C ASP A 220 20.50 1.53 15.71
N ARG A 221 21.08 0.89 14.69
CA ARG A 221 20.79 -0.51 14.36
C ARG A 221 21.26 -1.46 15.45
N ILE A 222 22.42 -1.19 16.04
CA ILE A 222 23.00 -2.03 17.09
C ILE A 222 22.16 -1.95 18.37
N GLY A 223 21.71 -0.74 18.75
CA GLY A 223 20.81 -0.56 19.89
C GLY A 223 19.48 -1.26 19.68
N MET A 224 18.90 -1.21 18.48
CA MET A 224 17.68 -1.97 18.16
C MET A 224 17.90 -3.49 18.28
N LEU A 225 18.99 -4.04 17.73
CA LEU A 225 19.28 -5.48 17.81
C LEU A 225 19.58 -5.92 19.26
N ARG A 226 20.30 -5.11 20.04
CA ARG A 226 20.56 -5.36 21.46
C ARG A 226 19.24 -5.39 22.25
N THR A 227 18.36 -4.44 21.96
CA THR A 227 17.03 -4.38 22.57
C THR A 227 16.20 -5.60 22.21
N TRP A 228 16.19 -5.98 20.93
CA TRP A 228 15.50 -7.18 20.46
C TRP A 228 15.98 -8.45 21.17
N ASN A 229 17.29 -8.61 21.35
CA ASN A 229 17.85 -9.74 22.09
C ASN A 229 17.45 -9.72 23.57
N SER A 230 17.40 -8.54 24.20
CA SER A 230 17.02 -8.40 25.62
C SER A 230 15.59 -8.86 25.92
N ILE A 231 14.69 -8.80 24.94
CA ILE A 231 13.30 -9.29 25.07
C ILE A 231 13.13 -10.76 24.65
N GLY A 232 14.22 -11.46 24.35
CA GLY A 232 14.20 -12.86 23.90
C GLY A 232 13.79 -13.03 22.43
N GLY A 233 13.85 -11.96 21.63
CA GLY A 233 13.60 -12.04 20.20
C GLY A 233 14.74 -12.75 19.47
N ARG A 234 14.41 -13.51 18.41
CA ARG A 234 15.41 -14.19 17.59
C ARG A 234 15.94 -13.27 16.49
N VAL A 235 17.25 -13.28 16.24
CA VAL A 235 17.85 -12.67 15.04
C VAL A 235 18.01 -13.77 14.01
N ALA A 236 17.28 -13.68 12.90
CA ALA A 236 17.43 -14.66 11.84
C ALA A 236 18.78 -14.40 11.13
N PRO A 237 19.52 -15.46 10.76
CA PRO A 237 20.74 -15.29 9.98
C PRO A 237 20.40 -14.55 8.69
N LEU A 238 21.34 -13.71 8.23
CA LEU A 238 21.29 -13.14 6.89
C LEU A 238 21.12 -14.31 5.92
N VAL A 239 19.96 -14.41 5.27
CA VAL A 239 19.76 -15.40 4.21
C VAL A 239 20.78 -15.04 3.15
N ALA A 240 21.85 -15.84 3.06
CA ALA A 240 22.80 -15.74 1.96
C ALA A 240 21.96 -15.82 0.69
N LYS A 241 22.03 -14.80 -0.16
CA LYS A 241 21.31 -14.82 -1.44
C LYS A 241 21.74 -16.10 -2.15
N SER A 242 20.83 -17.06 -2.34
CA SER A 242 21.07 -18.12 -3.31
C SER A 242 21.03 -17.43 -4.67
N ASN A 243 22.20 -17.21 -5.26
CA ASN A 243 22.33 -16.74 -6.63
C ASN A 243 21.70 -17.75 -7.59
#